data_AF-A0A3N0AT17-F1
#
_entry.id   AF-A0A3N0AT17-F1
#
_cell.length_a   1.000
_cell.length_b   1.000
_cell.length_c   1.000
_cell.angle_alpha   90.00
_cell.angle_beta   90.00
_cell.angle_gamma   90.00
#
_symmetry.space_group_name_H-M   'P 1'
#
loop_
_entity.id
_entity.type
_entity.pdbx_description
1 polymer ?
#
loop_
_entity_poly.entity_id
_entity_poly.type
_entity_poly.pdbx_seq_one_letter_code
_entity_poly.pdbx_strand_id
1 'polypeptide(L)'
;MSELSIFIDESGDFGSNSEHYLLTLVFHDQANRIDEEVEALKHKLAEVGLSSSRAIHAGPIVRKEDEYARLPLSIRRSAFGCLYAFTRKAKVTYFGLCFKKCVRSNYSLPVIRRHVKLLPDDA
;
A
#
# COMPACT_ATOMS: atom_id res chain seq x y z
N MET A 1 -23.44 14.68 -1.09
CA MET A 1 -22.74 13.46 -0.67
C MET A 1 -21.43 13.45 -1.43
N SER A 2 -20.27 13.42 -0.76
CA SER A 2 -19.01 13.25 -1.48
C SER A 2 -18.81 11.77 -1.82
N GLU A 3 -18.16 11.50 -2.94
CA GLU A 3 -17.87 10.14 -3.39
C GLU A 3 -16.69 9.57 -2.58
N LEU A 4 -16.87 8.37 -2.01
CA LEU A 4 -15.81 7.68 -1.28
C LEU A 4 -15.25 6.56 -2.16
N SER A 5 -13.99 6.69 -2.58
CA SER A 5 -13.28 5.60 -3.23
C SER A 5 -12.62 4.70 -2.19
N ILE A 6 -12.77 3.38 -2.37
CA ILE A 6 -12.19 2.36 -1.51
C ILE A 6 -11.30 1.46 -2.38
N PHE A 7 -10.01 1.41 -2.03
CA PHE A 7 -9.03 0.55 -2.69
C PHE A 7 -8.64 -0.58 -1.74
N ILE A 8 -8.45 -1.77 -2.29
CA ILE A 8 -8.08 -2.97 -1.53
C ILE A 8 -6.65 -3.34 -1.92
N ASP A 9 -5.77 -3.43 -0.93
CA ASP A 9 -4.40 -3.91 -1.09
C ASP A 9 -4.18 -5.17 -0.24
N GLU A 10 -3.48 -6.15 -0.81
CA GLU A 10 -3.27 -7.46 -0.22
C GLU A 10 -1.77 -7.75 -0.09
N SER A 11 -1.36 -8.32 1.06
CA SER A 11 0.02 -8.72 1.26
C SER A 11 0.09 -10.08 1.94
N GLY A 12 1.01 -10.91 1.44
CA GLY A 12 1.06 -12.34 1.71
C GLY A 12 0.52 -13.14 0.53
N ASP A 13 0.50 -14.46 0.69
CA ASP A 13 -0.02 -15.39 -0.31
C ASP A 13 -1.07 -16.31 0.30
N PHE A 14 -1.76 -17.12 -0.49
CA PHE A 14 -2.59 -18.22 0.04
C PHE A 14 -1.78 -19.50 0.31
N GLY A 15 -0.54 -19.57 -0.22
CA GLY A 15 0.38 -20.68 -0.01
C GLY A 15 1.18 -20.55 1.30
N SER A 16 2.37 -21.16 1.31
CA SER A 16 3.23 -21.25 2.49
C SER A 16 4.28 -20.14 2.59
N ASN A 17 4.28 -19.14 1.71
CA ASN A 17 5.36 -18.15 1.67
C ASN A 17 5.24 -17.07 2.76
N SER A 18 4.04 -16.86 3.30
CA SER A 18 3.81 -15.99 4.46
C SER A 18 3.05 -16.70 5.59
N GLU A 19 3.33 -16.36 6.84
CA GLU A 19 2.52 -16.83 7.98
C GLU A 19 1.23 -16.04 8.15
N HIS A 20 1.17 -14.83 7.59
CA HIS A 20 0.06 -13.91 7.71
C HIS A 20 -0.46 -13.52 6.33
N TYR A 21 -1.76 -13.30 6.24
CA TYR A 21 -2.43 -12.64 5.13
C TYR A 21 -2.92 -11.28 5.61
N LEU A 22 -2.52 -10.22 4.94
CA LEU A 22 -2.90 -8.85 5.26
C LEU A 22 -3.89 -8.36 4.21
N LEU A 23 -4.99 -7.76 4.66
CA LEU A 23 -5.96 -7.08 3.82
C LEU A 23 -6.05 -5.64 4.30
N THR A 24 -5.74 -4.68 3.43
CA THR A 24 -5.79 -3.25 3.76
C THR A 24 -6.83 -2.59 2.88
N LEU A 25 -7.76 -1.88 3.51
CA LEU A 25 -8.70 -0.99 2.83
C LEU A 25 -8.16 0.43 2.91
N VAL A 26 -8.02 1.10 1.78
CA VAL A 26 -7.58 2.50 1.67
C VAL A 26 -8.77 3.33 1.23
N PHE A 27 -9.09 4.36 1.99
CA PHE A 27 -10.24 5.22 1.79
C PHE A 27 -9.79 6.60 1.33
N HIS A 28 -10.46 7.10 0.29
CA HIS A 28 -10.23 8.43 -0.25
C HIS A 28 -11.56 9.14 -0.48
N ASP A 29 -11.80 10.21 0.27
CA ASP A 29 -12.91 11.12 0.03
C ASP A 29 -12.59 12.02 -1.16
N GLN A 30 -13.28 11.82 -2.29
CA GLN A 30 -13.05 12.50 -3.56
C GLN A 30 -13.31 14.01 -3.51
N ALA A 31 -13.90 14.54 -2.43
CA ALA A 31 -13.90 15.97 -2.18
C ALA A 31 -12.48 16.53 -1.98
N ASN A 32 -11.54 15.70 -1.52
CA ASN A 32 -10.12 16.02 -1.44
C ASN A 32 -9.47 15.65 -2.77
N ARG A 33 -9.35 16.64 -3.66
CA ARG A 33 -8.64 16.46 -4.93
C ARG A 33 -7.16 16.14 -4.66
N ILE A 34 -6.60 15.24 -5.46
CA ILE A 34 -5.19 14.81 -5.37
C ILE A 34 -4.41 15.07 -6.67
N ASP A 35 -4.97 15.85 -7.60
CA ASP A 35 -4.36 16.10 -8.91
C ASP A 35 -2.96 16.74 -8.76
N GLU A 36 -2.83 17.70 -7.84
CA GLU A 36 -1.56 18.37 -7.56
C GLU A 36 -0.52 17.41 -6.99
N GLU A 37 -0.92 16.53 -6.08
CA GLU A 37 -0.08 15.49 -5.50
C GLU A 37 0.35 14.46 -6.54
N VAL A 38 -0.54 14.09 -7.46
CA VAL A 38 -0.24 13.17 -8.56
C VAL A 38 0.76 13.80 -9.53
N GLU A 39 0.57 15.04 -9.94
CA GLU A 39 1.51 15.74 -10.83
C GLU A 39 2.86 15.98 -10.14
N ALA A 40 2.86 16.33 -8.85
CA ALA A 40 4.09 16.45 -8.07
C ALA A 40 4.84 15.11 -7.98
N LEU A 41 4.13 13.99 -7.80
CA LEU A 41 4.73 12.65 -7.81
C LEU A 41 5.37 12.36 -9.17
N LYS A 42 4.63 12.59 -10.28
CA LYS A 42 5.16 12.39 -11.64
C LYS A 42 6.41 13.21 -11.91
N HIS A 43 6.40 14.50 -11.53
CA HIS A 43 7.55 15.38 -11.68
C HIS A 43 8.76 14.87 -10.89
N LYS A 44 8.56 14.47 -9.62
CA LYS A 44 9.62 13.96 -8.77
C LYS A 44 10.19 12.63 -9.26
N LEU A 45 9.36 11.75 -9.84
CA LEU A 45 9.81 10.52 -10.48
C LEU A 45 10.65 10.81 -11.72
N ALA A 46 10.25 11.79 -12.55
CA ALA A 46 11.03 12.20 -13.71
C ALA A 46 12.39 12.81 -13.30
N GLU A 47 12.46 13.63 -12.25
CA GLU A 47 13.71 14.18 -11.71
C GLU A 47 14.72 13.10 -11.28
N VAL A 48 14.24 11.96 -10.78
CA VAL A 48 15.10 10.82 -10.38
C VAL A 48 15.39 9.85 -11.53
N GLY A 49 14.97 10.18 -12.75
CA GLY A 49 15.19 9.39 -13.96
C GLY A 49 14.29 8.16 -14.09
N LEU A 50 13.12 8.15 -13.45
CA LEU A 50 12.13 7.08 -13.54
C LEU A 50 10.96 7.46 -14.44
N SER A 51 10.29 6.45 -14.97
CA SER A 51 9.08 6.64 -15.77
C SER A 51 7.96 7.22 -14.89
N SER A 52 7.34 8.30 -15.36
CA SER A 52 6.16 8.92 -14.74
C SER A 52 4.84 8.47 -15.38
N SER A 53 4.88 7.58 -16.37
CA SER A 53 3.70 7.13 -17.11
C SER A 53 3.04 5.87 -16.55
N ARG A 54 3.67 5.23 -15.55
CA ARG A 54 3.15 4.03 -14.88
C ARG A 54 2.99 4.25 -13.38
N ALA A 55 2.09 3.48 -12.78
CA ALA A 55 1.97 3.45 -11.33
C ALA A 55 3.24 2.85 -10.71
N ILE A 56 3.64 3.42 -9.58
CA ILE A 56 4.79 2.96 -8.79
C ILE A 56 4.30 2.13 -7.61
N HIS A 57 4.89 0.96 -7.41
CA HIS A 57 4.53 0.03 -6.33
C HIS A 57 5.70 -0.15 -5.37
N ALA A 58 5.44 -0.10 -4.06
CA ALA A 58 6.47 -0.25 -3.04
C ALA A 58 7.18 -1.62 -3.10
N GLY A 59 6.42 -2.70 -3.39
CA GLY A 59 6.94 -4.07 -3.46
C GLY A 59 8.13 -4.21 -4.41
N PRO A 60 7.97 -3.91 -5.71
CA PRO A 60 9.05 -4.00 -6.69
C PRO A 60 10.29 -3.15 -6.34
N ILE A 61 10.10 -1.95 -5.79
CA ILE A 61 11.21 -1.08 -5.35
C ILE A 61 12.05 -1.74 -4.26
N VAL A 62 11.37 -2.25 -3.23
CA VAL A 62 12.01 -2.84 -2.05
C VAL A 62 12.67 -4.18 -2.40
N ARG A 63 11.96 -5.03 -3.15
CA ARG A 63 12.41 -6.38 -3.52
C ARG A 63 13.39 -6.42 -4.69
N LYS A 64 13.63 -5.30 -5.38
CA LYS A 64 14.44 -5.22 -6.61
C LYS A 64 13.84 -6.05 -7.75
N GLU A 65 12.55 -5.87 -7.99
CA GLU A 65 11.84 -6.54 -9.09
C GLU A 65 11.65 -5.57 -10.27
N ASP A 66 11.28 -6.09 -11.43
CA ASP A 66 10.95 -5.34 -12.64
C ASP A 66 11.99 -4.26 -13.03
N GLU A 67 11.53 -3.04 -13.27
CA GLU A 67 12.35 -1.88 -13.64
C GLU A 67 13.37 -1.49 -12.55
N TYR A 68 13.17 -1.95 -11.31
CA TYR A 68 14.05 -1.65 -10.17
C TYR A 68 15.20 -2.66 -9.99
N ALA A 69 15.19 -3.79 -10.71
CA ALA A 69 16.15 -4.87 -10.52
C ALA A 69 17.62 -4.44 -10.67
N ARG A 70 17.89 -3.50 -11.58
CA ARG A 70 19.25 -3.00 -11.88
C ARG A 70 19.50 -1.58 -11.39
N LEU A 71 18.57 -0.99 -10.64
CA LEU A 71 18.72 0.39 -10.16
C LEU A 71 19.54 0.48 -8.87
N PRO A 72 20.41 1.50 -8.75
CA PRO A 72 21.14 1.78 -7.52
C PRO A 72 20.20 1.95 -6.33
N LEU A 73 20.68 1.58 -5.13
CA LEU A 73 19.91 1.75 -3.90
C LEU A 73 19.46 3.20 -3.67
N SER A 74 20.28 4.18 -4.03
CA SER A 74 19.94 5.60 -3.93
C SER A 74 18.69 5.97 -4.71
N ILE A 75 18.59 5.54 -5.98
CA ILE A 75 17.42 5.78 -6.84
C ILE A 75 16.17 5.10 -6.27
N ARG A 76 16.30 3.84 -5.83
CA ARG A 76 15.17 3.10 -5.23
C ARG A 76 14.69 3.75 -3.93
N ARG A 77 15.61 4.26 -3.09
CA ARG A 77 15.26 5.02 -1.88
C ARG A 77 14.55 6.33 -2.22
N SER A 78 15.01 7.06 -3.23
CA SER A 78 14.33 8.27 -3.69
C SER A 78 12.93 7.96 -4.24
N ALA A 79 12.79 6.90 -5.04
CA ALA A 79 11.50 6.46 -5.57
C ALA A 79 10.49 6.12 -4.46
N PHE A 80 10.93 5.32 -3.48
CA PHE A 80 10.13 5.01 -2.29
C PHE A 80 9.79 6.29 -1.50
N GLY A 81 10.75 7.20 -1.36
CA GLY A 81 10.54 8.50 -0.72
C GLY A 81 9.49 9.36 -1.42
N CYS A 82 9.46 9.35 -2.76
CA CYS A 82 8.43 10.05 -3.54
C CYS A 82 7.04 9.46 -3.29
N LEU A 83 6.91 8.12 -3.35
CA LEU A 83 5.66 7.43 -3.05
C LEU A 83 5.19 7.71 -1.61
N TYR A 84 6.09 7.65 -0.64
CA TYR A 84 5.78 7.96 0.77
C TYR A 84 5.36 9.42 0.98
N ALA A 85 6.01 10.36 0.29
CA ALA A 85 5.61 11.77 0.37
C ALA A 85 4.22 12.00 -0.24
N PHE A 86 3.91 11.33 -1.36
CA PHE A 86 2.59 11.37 -1.98
C PHE A 86 1.51 10.85 -1.03
N THR A 87 1.68 9.67 -0.41
CA THR A 87 0.65 9.08 0.46
C THR A 87 0.30 9.96 1.65
N ARG A 88 1.29 10.66 2.25
CA ARG A 88 1.02 11.61 3.34
C ARG A 88 0.25 12.86 2.90
N LYS A 89 0.40 13.28 1.64
CA LYS A 89 -0.28 14.46 1.10
C LYS A 89 -1.66 14.15 0.52
N ALA A 90 -1.87 12.93 0.02
CA ALA A 90 -3.12 12.48 -0.57
C ALA A 90 -4.29 12.35 0.44
N LYS A 91 -4.06 12.61 1.73
CA LYS A 91 -5.07 12.59 2.81
C LYS A 91 -5.93 11.32 2.84
N VAL A 92 -5.35 10.19 2.43
CA VAL A 92 -6.02 8.88 2.52
C VAL A 92 -6.03 8.40 3.97
N THR A 93 -7.07 7.68 4.34
CA THR A 93 -7.11 6.89 5.57
C THR A 93 -7.08 5.41 5.21
N TYR A 94 -6.70 4.54 6.15
CA TYR A 94 -6.63 3.12 5.89
C TYR A 94 -7.04 2.29 7.10
N PHE A 95 -7.55 1.09 6.83
CA PHE A 95 -7.89 0.10 7.82
C PHE A 95 -7.26 -1.24 7.43
N GLY A 96 -6.38 -1.74 8.30
CA GLY A 96 -5.65 -2.99 8.08
C GLY A 96 -6.21 -4.15 8.89
N LEU A 97 -6.37 -5.29 8.24
CA LEU A 97 -6.70 -6.58 8.85
C LEU A 97 -5.52 -7.53 8.69
N CYS A 98 -5.12 -8.16 9.78
CA CYS A 98 -4.06 -9.17 9.79
C CYS A 98 -4.64 -10.52 10.19
N PHE A 99 -4.50 -11.50 9.30
CA PHE A 99 -4.97 -12.86 9.50
C PHE A 99 -3.77 -13.79 9.63
N LYS A 100 -3.59 -14.41 10.81
CA LYS A 100 -2.61 -15.49 10.96
C LYS A 100 -3.14 -16.74 10.26
N LYS A 101 -2.36 -17.28 9.32
CA LYS A 101 -2.68 -18.56 8.67
C LYS A 101 -2.55 -19.67 9.70
N CYS A 102 -3.63 -20.39 9.93
CA CYS A 102 -3.58 -21.65 10.66
C CYS A 102 -3.60 -22.79 9.65
N VAL A 103 -2.55 -23.59 9.63
CA VAL A 103 -2.59 -24.90 8.96
C VAL A 103 -3.52 -25.78 9.78
N ARG A 104 -4.78 -25.91 9.35
CA ARG A 104 -5.74 -26.88 9.91
C ARG A 104 -5.77 -28.07 8.96
N SER A 105 -5.51 -29.28 9.46
CA SER A 105 -5.57 -30.50 8.63
C SER A 105 -6.98 -30.88 8.17
N ASN A 106 -8.02 -30.10 8.52
CA ASN A 106 -9.40 -30.38 8.17
C ASN A 106 -10.14 -29.07 7.79
N TYR A 107 -10.79 -29.10 6.63
CA TYR A 107 -11.63 -28.03 6.08
C TYR A 107 -12.82 -27.73 6.99
N SER A 108 -12.66 -26.83 7.94
CA SER A 108 -13.78 -26.20 8.66
C SER A 108 -13.63 -24.69 8.54
N LEU A 109 -14.69 -24.02 8.09
CA LEU A 109 -14.75 -22.58 7.80
C LEU A 109 -14.16 -21.70 8.92
N PRO A 110 -13.54 -20.56 8.58
CA PRO A 110 -12.84 -19.71 9.55
C PRO A 110 -13.81 -19.15 10.60
N VAL A 111 -13.47 -19.34 11.88
CA VAL A 111 -14.04 -18.60 12.99
C VAL A 111 -13.34 -17.23 13.04
N ILE A 112 -14.07 -16.18 12.68
CA ILE A 112 -13.58 -14.80 12.75
C ILE A 112 -13.44 -14.42 14.24
N ARG A 113 -12.22 -14.48 14.77
CA ARG A 113 -11.90 -13.80 16.03
C ARG A 113 -11.50 -12.36 15.72
N ARG A 114 -12.43 -11.44 15.93
CA ARG A 114 -12.14 -9.99 15.88
C ARG A 114 -11.12 -9.65 16.97
N HIS A 115 -9.94 -9.20 16.58
CA HIS A 115 -9.10 -8.34 17.40
C HIS A 115 -9.03 -7.00 16.68
N VAL A 116 -10.07 -6.19 16.87
CA VAL A 116 -10.04 -4.78 16.47
C VAL A 116 -9.29 -4.06 17.58
N LYS A 117 -8.02 -3.74 17.35
CA LYS A 117 -7.32 -2.77 18.18
C LYS A 117 -7.65 -1.41 17.57
N LEU A 118 -8.75 -0.81 18.04
CA LEU A 118 -8.97 0.61 17.81
C LEU A 118 -7.79 1.32 18.48
N LEU A 119 -6.99 2.05 17.70
CA LEU A 119 -6.14 3.08 18.29
C LEU A 119 -7.09 4.05 18.99
N PRO A 120 -6.79 4.48 20.23
CA PRO A 120 -7.61 5.47 20.90
C PRO A 120 -7.64 6.74 20.04
N ASP A 121 -8.85 7.26 19.84
CA ASP A 121 -9.04 8.65 19.44
C ASP A 121 -8.61 9.49 20.65
N ASP A 122 -7.34 9.89 20.68
CA ASP A 122 -6.88 10.85 21.67
C ASP A 122 -7.43 12.24 21.30
N ALA A 123 -8.09 12.81 22.32
CA ALA A 123 -8.83 14.07 22.40
C ALA A 123 -8.03 15.35 22.12
#